data_AF-A0A1Y1N5R2-F1
#
_entry.id   AF-A0A1Y1N5R2-F1
#
_cell.length_a   1.000
_cell.length_b   1.000
_cell.length_c   1.000
_cell.angle_alpha   90.00
_cell.angle_beta   90.00
_cell.angle_gamma   90.00
#
_symmetry.space_group_name_H-M   'P 1'
#
loop_
_entity.id
_entity.type
_entity.pdbx_description
1 polymer ?
#
loop_
_entity_poly.entity_id
_entity_poly.type
_entity_poly.pdbx_seq_one_letter_code
_entity_poly.pdbx_strand_id
1 'polypeptide(L)'
;MLKLCCEEQRLSFNDICHQLMSARHPKRKTKKPSIKTERKREQKVELPQPPREQRDPVMADSVKFVCDTMLQGLGKLLRKCGIDTAIPSNTDDHTECVRLANDEHRYVLTRGTAFEKLLGSVPAGYCLRIISDDLNEQLKQVLDYYHIVVTKKDVFSRCQVCNSNSFVKVSKSTMGALISSSKNLKICMPPYYEDNLEDEATGFSSEDEFYEECGSPLTTQTRKWDLYSDEHVDVGLCLTKQGAKIQVEEVPTSLLGKMDIFYICEQCGKIYWDGSHYDKVIFGRLQGIVL
;
A
#
# COMPACT_ATOMS: atom_id res chain seq x y z
N MET A 1 -17.82 32.04 40.68
CA MET A 1 -19.11 31.33 40.61
C MET A 1 -19.24 30.28 41.71
N LEU A 2 -18.34 29.29 41.83
CA LEU A 2 -18.45 28.25 42.88
C LEU A 2 -18.37 28.76 44.34
N LYS A 3 -17.54 29.78 44.61
CA LYS A 3 -17.32 30.30 45.97
C LYS A 3 -18.56 30.97 46.58
N LEU A 4 -19.34 31.67 45.74
CA LEU A 4 -20.60 32.31 46.12
C LEU A 4 -21.70 31.28 46.45
N CYS A 5 -21.78 30.17 45.70
CA CYS A 5 -22.71 29.07 46.02
C CYS A 5 -22.39 28.37 47.35
N CYS A 6 -21.12 28.27 47.75
CA CYS A 6 -20.75 27.63 49.02
C CYS A 6 -21.16 28.48 50.24
N GLU A 7 -21.07 29.80 50.14
CA GLU A 7 -21.48 30.72 51.20
C GLU A 7 -22.99 30.73 51.43
N GLU A 8 -23.80 30.67 50.37
CA GLU A 8 -25.27 30.58 50.47
C GLU A 8 -25.76 29.29 51.15
N GLN A 9 -25.02 28.18 50.99
CA GLN A 9 -25.37 26.90 51.61
C GLN A 9 -24.69 26.66 52.97
N ARG A 10 -24.05 27.68 53.55
CA ARG A 10 -23.29 27.59 54.81
C ARG A 10 -22.24 26.46 54.82
N LEU A 11 -21.61 26.22 53.68
CA LEU A 11 -20.53 25.25 53.55
C LEU A 11 -19.19 25.96 53.42
N SER A 12 -18.19 25.52 54.18
CA SER A 12 -16.84 26.08 54.10
C SER A 12 -16.19 25.69 52.77
N PHE A 13 -15.99 26.70 51.92
CA PHE A 13 -15.37 26.53 50.61
C PHE A 13 -13.97 25.89 50.72
N ASN A 14 -13.19 26.28 51.73
CA ASN A 14 -11.86 25.74 51.95
C ASN A 14 -11.90 24.26 52.35
N ASP A 15 -12.89 23.83 53.13
CA ASP A 15 -13.01 22.42 53.55
C ASP A 15 -13.45 21.52 52.39
N ILE A 16 -14.29 22.02 51.48
CA ILE A 16 -14.69 21.29 50.26
C ILE A 16 -13.50 21.14 49.31
N CYS A 17 -12.73 22.21 49.09
CA CYS A 17 -11.51 22.12 48.29
C CYS A 17 -10.48 21.18 48.92
N HIS A 18 -10.33 21.20 50.24
CA HIS A 18 -9.43 20.29 50.93
C HIS A 18 -9.91 18.83 50.88
N GLN A 19 -11.22 18.56 50.92
CA GLN A 19 -11.80 17.21 50.70
C GLN A 19 -11.60 16.70 49.28
N LEU A 20 -11.79 17.54 48.26
CA LEU A 20 -11.58 17.17 46.86
C LEU A 20 -10.10 16.89 46.57
N MET A 21 -9.19 17.68 47.14
CA MET A 21 -7.74 17.52 46.94
C MET A 21 -7.13 16.42 47.82
N SER A 22 -7.82 15.97 48.88
CA SER A 22 -7.40 14.86 49.75
C SER A 22 -8.10 13.53 49.44
N ALA A 23 -9.04 13.52 48.50
CA ALA A 23 -9.69 12.31 48.00
C ALA A 23 -8.68 11.41 47.26
N ARG A 24 -8.06 10.50 48.02
CA ARG A 24 -7.17 9.47 47.51
C ARG A 24 -7.92 8.57 46.52
N HIS A 25 -7.40 8.47 45.29
CA HIS A 25 -7.84 7.45 44.33
C HIS A 25 -7.86 6.05 44.97
N PRO A 26 -8.88 5.22 44.69
CA PRO A 26 -8.98 3.90 45.26
C PRO A 26 -7.77 3.05 44.88
N LYS A 27 -7.07 2.53 45.91
CA LYS A 27 -5.97 1.59 45.76
C LYS A 27 -6.41 0.38 44.92
N ARG A 28 -5.58 0.02 43.93
CA ARG A 28 -5.60 -1.24 43.20
C ARG A 28 -5.94 -2.40 44.15
N LYS A 29 -7.05 -3.09 43.90
CA LYS A 29 -7.38 -4.35 44.58
C LYS A 29 -6.20 -5.30 44.39
N THR A 30 -5.57 -5.71 45.49
CA THR A 30 -4.62 -6.83 45.49
C THR A 30 -5.35 -8.07 44.99
N LYS A 31 -4.80 -8.68 43.93
CA LYS A 31 -5.29 -9.94 43.38
C LYS A 31 -5.31 -10.98 44.52
N LYS A 32 -6.49 -11.54 44.83
CA LYS A 32 -6.56 -12.86 45.48
C LYS A 32 -5.74 -13.82 44.61
N PRO A 33 -4.97 -14.77 45.19
CA PRO A 33 -4.28 -15.78 44.39
C PRO A 33 -5.36 -16.55 43.63
N SER A 34 -5.47 -16.28 42.32
CA SER A 34 -6.26 -17.11 41.44
C SER A 34 -5.57 -18.46 41.45
N ILE A 35 -6.27 -19.49 41.94
CA ILE A 35 -5.94 -20.87 41.62
C ILE A 35 -5.80 -20.89 40.10
N LYS A 36 -4.55 -21.07 39.64
CA LYS A 36 -4.27 -21.28 38.22
C LYS A 36 -4.90 -22.62 37.90
N THR A 37 -6.15 -22.63 37.47
CA THR A 37 -6.60 -23.69 36.59
C THR A 37 -5.73 -23.52 35.37
N GLU A 38 -4.70 -24.35 35.25
CA GLU A 38 -3.97 -24.55 34.01
C GLU A 38 -5.02 -24.95 32.98
N ARG A 39 -5.59 -23.95 32.30
CA ARG A 39 -6.13 -24.18 30.96
C ARG A 39 -4.91 -24.65 30.19
N LYS A 40 -4.78 -25.98 30.06
CA LYS A 40 -3.96 -26.63 29.05
C LYS A 40 -4.18 -25.79 27.80
N ARG A 41 -3.16 -25.01 27.40
CA ARG A 41 -3.12 -24.43 26.06
C ARG A 41 -3.14 -25.68 25.19
N GLU A 42 -4.32 -26.04 24.69
CA GLU A 42 -4.42 -26.98 23.60
C GLU A 42 -3.47 -26.42 22.55
N GLN A 43 -2.38 -27.15 22.29
CA GLN A 43 -1.46 -26.81 21.22
C GLN A 43 -2.33 -26.81 19.98
N LYS A 44 -2.65 -25.61 19.47
CA LYS A 44 -3.37 -25.46 18.22
C LYS A 44 -2.49 -26.14 17.18
N VAL A 45 -2.90 -27.30 16.70
CA VAL A 45 -2.15 -28.06 15.69
C VAL A 45 -2.13 -27.18 14.46
N GLU A 46 -0.96 -26.59 14.17
CA GLU A 46 -0.80 -25.71 13.02
C GLU A 46 -0.94 -26.57 11.77
N LEU A 47 -1.94 -26.27 10.93
CA LEU A 47 -2.16 -27.03 9.70
C LEU A 47 -0.90 -26.96 8.82
N PRO A 48 -0.38 -28.08 8.30
CA PRO A 48 0.78 -28.05 7.42
C PRO A 48 0.42 -27.32 6.11
N GLN A 49 1.39 -26.61 5.53
CA GLN A 49 1.24 -26.04 4.19
C GLN A 49 1.13 -27.20 3.19
N PRO A 50 0.07 -27.28 2.36
CA PRO A 50 -0.02 -28.32 1.34
C PRO A 50 1.18 -28.25 0.39
N PRO A 51 1.68 -29.40 -0.09
CA PRO A 51 2.71 -29.43 -1.10
C PRO A 51 2.20 -28.80 -2.39
N ARG A 52 3.08 -28.12 -3.11
CA ARG A 52 2.74 -27.49 -4.38
C ARG A 52 2.57 -28.55 -5.47
N GLU A 53 1.60 -28.32 -6.36
CA GLU A 53 1.35 -29.18 -7.53
C GLU A 53 2.29 -28.90 -8.71
N GLN A 54 2.68 -27.64 -8.91
CA GLN A 54 3.43 -27.16 -10.08
C GLN A 54 4.95 -27.17 -9.83
N ARG A 55 5.71 -27.82 -10.73
CA ARG A 55 7.17 -28.04 -10.58
C ARG A 55 8.01 -27.17 -11.50
N ASP A 56 7.46 -26.73 -12.62
CA ASP A 56 8.20 -25.97 -13.62
C ASP A 56 8.26 -24.48 -13.26
N PRO A 57 9.32 -23.75 -13.69
CA PRO A 57 9.39 -22.31 -13.56
C PRO A 57 8.24 -21.60 -14.27
N VAL A 58 7.73 -20.54 -13.67
CA VAL A 58 6.58 -19.77 -14.18
C VAL A 58 6.98 -18.31 -14.32
N MET A 59 6.58 -17.65 -15.41
CA MET A 59 6.89 -16.24 -15.63
C MET A 59 6.00 -15.33 -14.77
N ALA A 60 6.56 -14.22 -14.29
CA ALA A 60 5.86 -13.26 -13.42
C ALA A 60 4.51 -12.75 -13.96
N ASP A 61 4.37 -12.59 -15.27
CA ASP A 61 3.15 -12.12 -15.94
C ASP A 61 2.06 -13.18 -16.10
N SER A 62 2.39 -14.46 -15.88
CA SER A 62 1.47 -15.59 -16.03
C SER A 62 0.81 -16.05 -14.73
N VAL A 63 1.15 -15.41 -13.59
CA VAL A 63 0.60 -15.72 -12.27
C VAL A 63 -0.19 -14.54 -11.71
N LYS A 64 -1.25 -14.87 -10.98
CA LYS A 64 -2.10 -13.89 -10.30
C LYS A 64 -2.24 -14.22 -8.82
N PHE A 65 -2.11 -13.20 -7.98
CA PHE A 65 -2.28 -13.30 -6.55
C PHE A 65 -3.43 -12.44 -6.04
N VAL A 66 -3.93 -12.78 -4.87
CA VAL A 66 -4.67 -11.90 -3.97
C VAL A 66 -3.97 -11.92 -2.61
N CYS A 67 -3.54 -10.76 -2.14
CA CYS A 67 -2.95 -10.60 -0.82
C CYS A 67 -4.03 -10.19 0.16
N ASP A 68 -4.11 -10.88 1.31
CA ASP A 68 -4.96 -10.42 2.40
C ASP A 68 -4.56 -9.02 2.90
N THR A 69 -5.42 -8.42 3.72
CA THR A 69 -5.23 -7.07 4.27
C THR A 69 -4.00 -6.94 5.18
N MET A 70 -3.44 -8.05 5.68
CA MET A 70 -2.21 -8.06 6.47
C MET A 70 -0.95 -8.00 5.60
N LEU A 71 -1.08 -8.35 4.31
CA LEU A 71 0.03 -8.50 3.37
C LEU A 71 -0.01 -7.46 2.24
N GLN A 72 -0.61 -6.29 2.47
CA GLN A 72 -0.65 -5.22 1.45
C GLN A 72 0.75 -4.75 1.03
N GLY A 73 1.70 -4.71 1.96
CA GLY A 73 3.10 -4.40 1.67
C GLY A 73 3.70 -5.39 0.67
N LEU A 74 3.47 -6.69 0.90
CA LEU A 74 3.86 -7.76 0.00
C LEU A 74 3.16 -7.62 -1.35
N GLY A 75 1.85 -7.36 -1.36
CA GLY A 75 1.09 -7.16 -2.59
C GLY A 75 1.64 -6.02 -3.45
N LYS A 76 1.98 -4.88 -2.85
CA LYS A 76 2.62 -3.76 -3.55
C LYS A 76 3.99 -4.15 -4.10
N LEU A 77 4.76 -4.97 -3.38
CA LEU A 77 6.06 -5.44 -3.83
C LEU A 77 5.96 -6.45 -4.98
N LEU A 78 4.96 -7.34 -4.97
CA LEU A 78 4.65 -8.23 -6.09
C LEU A 78 4.25 -7.44 -7.35
N ARG A 79 3.42 -6.39 -7.20
CA ARG A 79 3.11 -5.45 -8.30
C ARG A 79 4.37 -4.76 -8.86
N LYS A 80 5.33 -4.41 -8.00
CA LYS A 80 6.64 -3.86 -8.45
C LYS A 80 7.42 -4.86 -9.30
N CYS A 81 7.29 -6.16 -9.03
CA CYS A 81 7.88 -7.24 -9.82
C CYS A 81 7.09 -7.56 -11.09
N GLY A 82 6.02 -6.81 -11.39
CA GLY A 82 5.19 -7.03 -12.58
C GLY A 82 4.16 -8.15 -12.43
N ILE A 83 3.96 -8.66 -11.22
CA ILE A 83 3.03 -9.74 -10.94
C ILE A 83 1.63 -9.17 -10.69
N ASP A 84 0.61 -9.77 -11.31
CA ASP A 84 -0.78 -9.38 -11.12
C ASP A 84 -1.23 -9.70 -9.68
N THR A 85 -1.41 -8.68 -8.85
CA THR A 85 -1.76 -8.89 -7.43
C THR A 85 -2.91 -8.00 -7.01
N ALA A 86 -4.05 -8.61 -6.71
CA ALA A 86 -5.19 -7.96 -6.08
C ALA A 86 -4.89 -7.71 -4.59
N ILE A 87 -5.32 -6.57 -4.09
CA ILE A 87 -5.21 -6.19 -2.68
C ILE A 87 -6.58 -5.64 -2.28
N PRO A 88 -7.39 -6.40 -1.54
CA PRO A 88 -8.68 -5.95 -1.05
C PRO A 88 -8.53 -4.72 -0.14
N SER A 89 -9.62 -3.95 -0.01
CA SER A 89 -9.72 -2.81 0.89
C SER A 89 -9.55 -3.23 2.36
N ASN A 90 -9.14 -2.30 3.21
CA ASN A 90 -9.09 -2.51 4.67
C ASN A 90 -10.44 -2.87 5.28
N THR A 91 -11.54 -2.50 4.61
CA THR A 91 -12.91 -2.80 5.01
C THR A 91 -13.35 -4.20 4.62
N ASP A 92 -12.63 -4.84 3.70
CA ASP A 92 -12.97 -6.16 3.18
C ASP A 92 -12.45 -7.23 4.14
N ASP A 93 -13.17 -8.34 4.21
CA ASP A 93 -12.73 -9.49 4.98
C ASP A 93 -12.17 -10.59 4.07
N HIS A 94 -11.78 -11.70 4.68
CA HIS A 94 -11.28 -12.89 3.98
C HIS A 94 -12.23 -13.45 2.90
N THR A 95 -13.53 -13.13 2.90
CA THR A 95 -14.47 -13.61 1.87
C THR A 95 -14.19 -13.00 0.51
N GLU A 96 -13.70 -11.75 0.47
CA GLU A 96 -13.31 -11.12 -0.79
C GLU A 96 -12.08 -11.79 -1.40
N CYS A 97 -11.13 -12.23 -0.56
CA CYS A 97 -9.99 -13.03 -1.04
C CYS A 97 -10.46 -14.35 -1.66
N VAL A 98 -11.44 -15.02 -1.05
CA VAL A 98 -12.02 -16.27 -1.59
C VAL A 98 -12.73 -16.01 -2.92
N ARG A 99 -13.54 -14.96 -2.99
CA ARG A 99 -14.26 -14.58 -4.20
C ARG A 99 -13.29 -14.33 -5.36
N LEU A 100 -12.28 -13.49 -5.13
CA LEU A 100 -11.23 -13.19 -6.13
C LEU A 100 -10.42 -14.43 -6.52
N ALA A 101 -10.13 -15.33 -5.58
CA ALA A 101 -9.43 -16.58 -5.88
C ALA A 101 -10.23 -17.49 -6.81
N ASN A 102 -11.54 -17.61 -6.57
CA ASN A 102 -12.42 -18.48 -7.34
C ASN A 102 -12.82 -17.88 -8.69
N ASP A 103 -13.16 -16.59 -8.73
CA ASP A 103 -13.65 -15.91 -9.94
C ASP A 103 -12.52 -15.62 -10.94
N GLU A 104 -11.33 -15.26 -10.44
CA GLU A 104 -10.21 -14.81 -11.28
C GLU A 104 -9.02 -15.79 -11.29
N HIS A 105 -9.17 -16.96 -10.68
CA HIS A 105 -8.13 -17.98 -10.53
C HIS A 105 -6.84 -17.42 -9.91
N ARG A 106 -6.98 -16.69 -8.79
CA ARG A 106 -5.88 -16.08 -8.05
C ARG A 106 -5.40 -16.97 -6.91
N TYR A 107 -4.08 -17.06 -6.75
CA TYR A 107 -3.46 -17.63 -5.56
C TYR A 107 -3.62 -16.68 -4.37
N VAL A 108 -4.06 -17.20 -3.22
CA VAL A 108 -4.23 -16.43 -1.99
C VAL A 108 -2.93 -16.45 -1.19
N LEU A 109 -2.45 -15.26 -0.84
CA LEU A 109 -1.37 -15.07 0.13
C LEU A 109 -1.98 -14.55 1.42
N THR A 110 -1.74 -15.25 2.52
CA THR A 110 -2.32 -14.89 3.82
C THR A 110 -1.38 -15.22 4.98
N ARG A 111 -1.66 -14.63 6.14
CA ARG A 111 -0.90 -14.86 7.36
C ARG A 111 -1.79 -15.11 8.58
N GLY A 112 -1.24 -15.81 9.57
CA GLY A 112 -1.89 -16.03 10.86
C GLY A 112 -3.12 -16.92 10.77
N THR A 113 -4.15 -16.61 11.56
CA THR A 113 -5.35 -17.45 11.71
C THR A 113 -6.29 -17.41 10.50
N ALA A 114 -6.10 -16.45 9.58
CA ALA A 114 -6.87 -16.37 8.34
C ALA A 114 -6.59 -17.56 7.41
N PHE A 115 -5.37 -18.12 7.45
CA PHE A 115 -4.97 -19.27 6.65
C PHE A 115 -5.91 -20.48 6.83
N GLU A 116 -6.25 -20.81 8.07
CA GLU A 116 -7.10 -21.97 8.39
C GLU A 116 -8.52 -21.82 7.83
N LYS A 117 -9.04 -20.59 7.80
CA LYS A 117 -10.36 -20.30 7.24
C LYS A 117 -10.36 -20.38 5.71
N LEU A 118 -9.26 -19.96 5.10
CA LEU A 118 -9.12 -19.89 3.65
C LEU A 118 -8.87 -21.27 3.02
N LEU A 119 -8.15 -22.17 3.71
CA LEU A 119 -7.76 -23.48 3.16
C LEU A 119 -8.95 -24.35 2.74
N GLY A 120 -10.10 -24.23 3.42
CA GLY A 120 -11.33 -24.96 3.06
C GLY A 120 -12.22 -24.26 2.05
N SER A 121 -11.89 -23.01 1.66
CA SER A 121 -12.75 -22.14 0.85
C SER A 121 -12.18 -21.86 -0.55
N VAL A 122 -10.93 -22.23 -0.80
CA VAL A 122 -10.25 -22.08 -2.10
C VAL A 122 -9.74 -23.44 -2.60
N PRO A 123 -9.44 -23.58 -3.90
CA PRO A 123 -8.93 -24.84 -4.44
C PRO A 123 -7.66 -25.33 -3.73
N ALA A 124 -7.44 -26.65 -3.73
CA ALA A 124 -6.23 -27.23 -3.17
C ALA A 124 -4.98 -26.61 -3.83
N GLY A 125 -3.98 -26.25 -3.02
CA GLY A 125 -2.76 -25.60 -3.51
C GLY A 125 -2.90 -24.10 -3.86
N TYR A 126 -4.09 -23.50 -3.77
CA TYR A 126 -4.29 -22.08 -4.09
C TYR A 126 -3.98 -21.12 -2.94
N CYS A 127 -3.68 -21.61 -1.74
CA CYS A 127 -3.41 -20.78 -0.57
C CYS A 127 -2.00 -21.02 -0.04
N LEU A 128 -1.20 -19.96 0.09
CA LEU A 128 0.13 -19.99 0.71
C LEU A 128 0.12 -19.20 2.02
N ARG A 129 0.51 -19.88 3.12
CA ARG A 129 0.78 -19.23 4.40
C ARG A 129 2.12 -18.52 4.37
N ILE A 130 2.11 -17.21 4.54
CA ILE A 130 3.31 -16.40 4.75
C ILE A 130 3.77 -16.51 6.20
N ILE A 131 5.06 -16.81 6.39
CA ILE A 131 5.63 -17.10 7.72
C ILE A 131 6.32 -15.87 8.30
N SER A 132 7.25 -15.28 7.54
CA SER A 132 8.09 -14.18 8.00
C SER A 132 7.33 -12.85 8.15
N ASP A 133 7.82 -11.99 9.04
CA ASP A 133 7.47 -10.57 9.14
C ASP A 133 8.28 -9.69 8.17
N ASP A 134 9.45 -10.16 7.75
CA ASP A 134 10.33 -9.39 6.86
C ASP A 134 9.83 -9.44 5.42
N LEU A 135 9.64 -8.26 4.82
CA LEU A 135 9.05 -8.13 3.50
C LEU A 135 9.87 -8.80 2.38
N ASN A 136 11.20 -8.83 2.50
CA ASN A 136 12.06 -9.45 1.49
C ASN A 136 12.01 -10.97 1.61
N GLU A 137 12.00 -11.50 2.83
CA GLU A 137 11.79 -12.94 3.09
C GLU A 137 10.40 -13.39 2.64
N GLN A 138 9.36 -12.58 2.85
CA GLN A 138 8.02 -12.85 2.34
C GLN A 138 7.99 -12.96 0.82
N LEU A 139 8.61 -11.99 0.11
CA LEU A 139 8.71 -12.03 -1.34
C LEU A 139 9.46 -13.28 -1.80
N LYS A 140 10.62 -13.56 -1.21
CA LYS A 140 11.42 -14.75 -1.53
C LYS A 140 10.62 -16.03 -1.31
N GLN A 141 9.88 -16.15 -0.21
CA GLN A 141 9.02 -17.29 0.06
C GLN A 141 8.00 -17.51 -1.07
N VAL A 142 7.34 -16.45 -1.55
CA VAL A 142 6.36 -16.54 -2.64
C VAL A 142 7.04 -16.98 -3.95
N LEU A 143 8.14 -16.33 -4.32
CA LEU A 143 8.84 -16.63 -5.58
C LEU A 143 9.44 -18.04 -5.58
N ASP A 144 10.02 -18.47 -4.47
CA ASP A 144 10.60 -19.81 -4.33
C ASP A 144 9.50 -20.87 -4.32
N TYR A 145 8.43 -20.67 -3.54
CA TYR A 145 7.32 -21.62 -3.46
C TYR A 145 6.65 -21.78 -4.83
N TYR A 146 6.38 -20.69 -5.55
CA TYR A 146 5.75 -20.69 -6.87
C TYR A 146 6.73 -20.77 -8.05
N HIS A 147 8.03 -20.97 -7.83
CA HIS A 147 9.09 -21.01 -8.85
C HIS A 147 8.93 -19.87 -9.88
N ILE A 148 8.65 -18.67 -9.39
CA ILE A 148 8.39 -17.51 -10.24
C ILE A 148 9.71 -16.91 -10.69
N VAL A 149 9.84 -16.75 -12.00
CA VAL A 149 10.94 -16.06 -12.64
C VAL A 149 10.53 -14.62 -12.93
N VAL A 150 11.26 -13.67 -12.35
CA VAL A 150 11.09 -12.24 -12.58
C VAL A 150 12.23 -11.76 -13.46
N THR A 151 11.92 -11.12 -14.58
CA THR A 151 12.93 -10.51 -15.47
C THR A 151 12.93 -9.00 -15.33
N LYS A 152 14.01 -8.35 -15.77
CA LYS A 152 14.08 -6.87 -15.79
C LYS A 152 12.91 -6.21 -16.53
N LYS A 153 12.30 -6.88 -17.52
CA LYS A 153 11.16 -6.35 -18.29
C LYS A 153 9.84 -6.35 -17.51
N ASP A 154 9.75 -7.18 -16.46
CA ASP A 154 8.57 -7.27 -15.62
C ASP A 154 8.58 -6.18 -14.53
N VAL A 155 9.76 -5.67 -14.15
CA VAL A 155 9.87 -4.67 -13.09
C VAL A 155 9.18 -3.35 -13.49
N PHE A 156 8.26 -2.91 -12.64
CA PHE A 156 7.36 -1.77 -12.87
C PHE A 156 6.48 -1.87 -14.13
N SER A 157 6.25 -3.09 -14.65
CA SER A 157 5.28 -3.32 -15.73
C SER A 157 3.82 -3.13 -15.29
N ARG A 158 3.58 -2.96 -13.98
CA ARG A 158 2.25 -2.78 -13.39
C ARG A 158 2.15 -1.59 -12.46
N CYS A 159 0.97 -1.00 -12.42
CA CYS A 159 0.65 0.09 -11.52
C CYS A 159 0.58 -0.44 -10.09
N GLN A 160 1.38 0.16 -9.22
CA GLN A 160 1.45 -0.24 -7.81
C GLN A 160 0.16 0.11 -7.05
N VAL A 161 -0.63 1.06 -7.57
CA VAL A 161 -1.89 1.54 -6.96
C VAL A 161 -3.07 0.66 -7.39
N CYS A 162 -3.35 0.58 -8.69
CA CYS A 162 -4.55 -0.08 -9.20
C CYS A 162 -4.28 -1.44 -9.88
N ASN A 163 -3.03 -1.91 -9.93
CA ASN A 163 -2.68 -3.17 -10.56
C ASN A 163 -2.97 -3.22 -12.08
N SER A 164 -3.05 -2.09 -12.78
CA SER A 164 -3.15 -2.07 -14.26
C SER A 164 -1.79 -2.22 -14.94
N ASN A 165 -1.74 -2.85 -16.12
CA ASN A 165 -0.56 -2.91 -17.00
C ASN A 165 -0.67 -1.95 -18.22
N SER A 166 -1.73 -1.13 -18.28
CA SER A 166 -1.99 -0.20 -19.38
C SER A 166 -1.50 1.20 -19.04
N PHE A 167 -0.59 1.73 -19.86
CA PHE A 167 0.06 3.02 -19.63
C PHE A 167 0.14 3.86 -20.91
N VAL A 168 -0.02 5.17 -20.77
CA VAL A 168 0.32 6.12 -21.83
C VAL A 168 1.68 6.69 -21.56
N LYS A 169 2.55 6.63 -22.57
CA LYS A 169 3.82 7.35 -22.56
C LYS A 169 3.54 8.78 -22.98
N VAL A 170 3.99 9.76 -22.19
CA VAL A 170 3.86 11.18 -22.52
C VAL A 170 5.21 11.88 -22.48
N SER A 171 5.39 12.82 -23.40
CA SER A 171 6.56 13.70 -23.43
C SER A 171 6.52 14.76 -22.32
N LYS A 172 7.69 15.33 -22.02
CA LYS A 172 7.84 16.48 -21.12
C LYS A 172 6.94 17.67 -21.50
N SER A 173 6.80 17.98 -22.79
CA SER A 173 5.92 19.06 -23.25
C SER A 173 4.46 18.78 -22.93
N THR A 174 4.00 17.54 -23.19
CA THR A 174 2.63 17.10 -22.88
C THR A 174 2.37 17.14 -21.38
N MET A 175 3.32 16.67 -20.57
CA MET A 175 3.23 16.76 -19.10
C MET A 175 3.17 18.21 -18.61
N GLY A 176 3.98 19.11 -19.18
CA GLY A 176 3.92 20.54 -18.87
C GLY A 176 2.57 21.17 -19.21
N ALA A 177 1.97 20.77 -20.34
CA ALA A 177 0.65 21.23 -20.74
C ALA A 177 -0.44 20.71 -19.78
N LEU A 178 -0.39 19.43 -19.40
CA LEU A 178 -1.31 18.83 -18.40
C LEU A 178 -1.26 19.57 -17.06
N ILE A 179 -0.07 19.87 -16.55
CA ILE A 179 0.11 20.63 -15.30
C ILE A 179 -0.47 22.05 -15.42
N SER A 180 -0.31 22.69 -16.59
CA SER A 180 -0.84 24.03 -16.85
C SER A 180 -2.37 24.02 -16.93
N SER A 181 -2.96 23.06 -17.64
CA SER A 181 -4.41 22.88 -17.73
C SER A 181 -5.06 22.60 -16.37
N SER A 182 -4.43 21.77 -15.53
CA SER A 182 -4.93 21.50 -14.17
C SER A 182 -5.01 22.76 -13.32
N LYS A 183 -4.03 23.68 -13.42
CA LYS A 183 -4.11 24.99 -12.76
C LYS A 183 -5.29 25.82 -13.27
N ASN A 184 -5.51 25.83 -14.58
CA ASN A 184 -6.62 26.58 -15.18
C ASN A 184 -7.99 26.03 -14.77
N LEU A 185 -8.15 24.71 -14.67
CA LEU A 185 -9.38 24.06 -14.18
C LEU A 185 -9.68 24.44 -12.73
N LYS A 186 -8.65 24.54 -11.87
CA LYS A 186 -8.81 24.98 -10.48
C LYS A 186 -9.23 26.45 -10.39
N ILE A 187 -8.75 27.31 -11.32
CA ILE A 187 -9.10 28.73 -11.37
C ILE A 187 -10.54 28.96 -11.86
N CYS A 188 -11.05 28.11 -12.76
CA CYS A 188 -12.39 28.27 -13.34
C CYS A 188 -13.52 27.67 -12.49
N MET A 189 -13.19 27.05 -11.35
CA MET A 189 -14.15 26.52 -10.38
C MET A 189 -14.41 27.60 -9.32
N PRO A 190 -15.66 28.04 -9.08
CA PRO A 190 -15.93 29.05 -8.05
C PRO A 190 -15.45 28.54 -6.69
N PRO A 191 -14.86 29.39 -5.83
CA PRO A 191 -14.44 28.99 -4.51
C PRO A 191 -15.67 28.68 -3.67
N TYR A 192 -16.03 27.39 -3.57
CA TYR A 192 -17.01 26.94 -2.59
C TYR A 192 -16.32 26.82 -1.23
N TYR A 193 -16.94 27.42 -0.23
CA TYR A 193 -16.56 27.56 1.17
C TYR A 193 -15.81 26.33 1.74
N GLU A 194 -14.55 26.49 2.12
CA GLU A 194 -13.82 25.55 2.99
C GLU A 194 -14.23 25.83 4.44
N ASP A 195 -14.94 24.88 5.04
CA ASP A 195 -15.15 24.83 6.48
C ASP A 195 -13.93 24.16 7.13
N ASN A 196 -13.32 24.85 8.08
CA ASN A 196 -12.14 24.41 8.80
C ASN A 196 -12.44 23.14 9.60
N LEU A 197 -11.74 22.05 9.28
CA LEU A 197 -11.50 20.95 10.21
C LEU A 197 -9.99 20.72 10.25
N GLU A 198 -9.39 21.27 11.29
CA GLU A 198 -8.06 20.90 11.76
C GLU A 198 -8.06 19.40 12.09
N ASP A 199 -7.18 18.62 11.46
CA ASP A 199 -6.78 17.33 12.00
C ASP A 199 -5.27 17.12 11.83
N GLU A 200 -4.64 17.18 12.99
CA GLU A 200 -3.28 16.83 13.39
C GLU A 200 -2.56 15.81 12.49
N ALA A 201 -1.50 16.30 11.83
CA ALA A 201 -0.54 15.50 11.10
C ALA A 201 0.39 14.74 12.07
N THR A 202 0.35 13.41 12.03
CA THR A 202 1.43 12.59 12.58
C THR A 202 2.62 12.64 11.65
N GLY A 203 3.58 13.51 12.01
CA GLY A 203 4.89 13.57 11.39
C GLY A 203 5.71 12.31 11.66
N PHE A 204 6.41 11.82 10.64
CA PHE A 204 7.60 11.02 10.84
C PHE A 204 8.76 11.61 10.04
N SER A 205 9.87 11.74 10.76
CA SER A 205 11.04 12.54 10.46
C SER A 205 11.81 12.04 9.24
N SER A 206 12.23 13.00 8.42
CA SER A 206 13.35 12.88 7.50
C SER A 206 14.64 12.66 8.28
N GLU A 207 15.46 11.71 7.83
CA GLU A 207 16.92 11.78 7.97
C GLU A 207 17.50 11.87 6.56
N ASP A 208 18.33 12.90 6.40
CA ASP A 208 19.06 13.28 5.19
C ASP A 208 20.09 12.24 4.77
N GLU A 209 20.41 12.17 3.47
CA GLU A 209 21.81 12.01 3.01
C GLU A 209 21.99 12.28 1.50
N PHE A 210 22.74 13.36 1.24
CA PHE A 210 23.75 13.59 0.19
C PHE A 210 23.42 13.29 -1.30
N TYR A 211 23.30 14.35 -2.11
CA TYR A 211 23.21 14.26 -3.58
C TYR A 211 24.60 14.37 -4.21
N GLU A 212 25.15 13.25 -4.68
CA GLU A 212 26.21 13.26 -5.69
C GLU A 212 25.61 13.26 -7.11
N GLU A 213 26.16 14.16 -7.90
CA GLU A 213 26.01 14.32 -9.35
C GLU A 213 26.59 13.11 -10.08
N CYS A 214 25.89 12.59 -11.11
CA CYS A 214 26.47 12.18 -12.40
C CYS A 214 25.49 11.33 -13.24
N GLY A 215 25.49 11.62 -14.55
CA GLY A 215 25.33 10.61 -15.60
C GLY A 215 23.90 10.30 -16.03
N SER A 216 23.49 10.86 -17.16
CA SER A 216 22.45 10.26 -17.99
C SER A 216 22.89 8.87 -18.48
N PRO A 217 21.96 7.91 -18.53
CA PRO A 217 21.93 7.07 -19.71
C PRO A 217 20.52 6.94 -20.28
N LEU A 218 20.43 7.26 -21.57
CA LEU A 218 19.44 6.76 -22.50
C LEU A 218 19.32 5.23 -22.36
N THR A 219 18.30 4.75 -21.65
CA THR A 219 17.79 3.39 -21.86
C THR A 219 16.28 3.41 -21.64
N THR A 220 15.52 3.64 -22.70
CA THR A 220 14.08 3.32 -22.70
C THR A 220 13.97 1.79 -22.66
N GLN A 221 14.08 1.22 -21.46
CA GLN A 221 14.00 -0.22 -21.25
C GLN A 221 12.60 -0.70 -21.65
N THR A 222 12.54 -1.75 -22.46
CA THR A 222 11.30 -2.36 -22.97
C THR A 222 10.56 -3.07 -21.85
N ARG A 223 9.80 -2.32 -21.03
CA ARG A 223 8.84 -2.88 -20.07
C ARG A 223 7.68 -3.54 -20.81
N LYS A 224 7.09 -4.59 -20.23
CA LYS A 224 5.85 -5.22 -20.73
C LYS A 224 4.63 -4.36 -20.42
N TRP A 225 4.59 -3.17 -20.98
CA TRP A 225 3.45 -2.28 -20.91
C TRP A 225 2.65 -2.37 -22.19
N ASP A 226 1.34 -2.28 -22.05
CA ASP A 226 0.48 -1.91 -23.16
C ASP A 226 0.63 -0.39 -23.32
N LEU A 227 1.65 0.02 -24.10
CA LEU A 227 2.03 1.41 -24.30
C LEU A 227 1.25 2.05 -25.44
N TYR A 228 0.74 3.25 -25.16
CA TYR A 228 0.10 4.11 -26.14
C TYR A 228 0.80 5.47 -26.21
N SER A 229 0.62 6.19 -27.32
CA SER A 229 1.18 7.53 -27.57
C SER A 229 0.41 8.64 -26.84
N ASP A 230 1.01 9.83 -26.77
CA ASP A 230 0.46 11.07 -26.20
C ASP A 230 -0.97 11.42 -26.68
N GLU A 231 -1.45 10.87 -27.80
CA GLU A 231 -2.82 11.06 -28.33
C GLU A 231 -3.93 10.49 -27.42
N HIS A 232 -3.56 9.71 -26.40
CA HIS A 232 -4.50 9.00 -25.52
C HIS A 232 -4.78 9.75 -24.20
N VAL A 233 -4.34 11.01 -24.09
CA VAL A 233 -4.69 11.88 -22.96
C VAL A 233 -5.44 13.13 -23.42
N ASP A 234 -6.50 13.47 -22.69
CA ASP A 234 -7.17 14.76 -22.82
C ASP A 234 -6.42 15.78 -21.97
N VAL A 235 -5.63 16.62 -22.63
CA VAL A 235 -4.84 17.67 -21.98
C VAL A 235 -5.72 18.76 -21.36
N GLY A 236 -6.88 19.04 -21.95
CA GLY A 236 -7.80 20.10 -21.48
C GLY A 236 -8.49 19.70 -20.18
N LEU A 237 -8.95 18.45 -20.09
CA LEU A 237 -9.64 17.91 -18.91
C LEU A 237 -8.72 17.18 -17.93
N CYS A 238 -7.47 16.93 -18.32
CA CYS A 238 -6.50 16.10 -17.60
C CYS A 238 -7.07 14.69 -17.34
N LEU A 239 -7.56 14.03 -18.39
CA LEU A 239 -8.14 12.70 -18.33
C LEU A 239 -7.35 11.70 -19.20
N THR A 240 -7.29 10.44 -18.78
CA THR A 240 -6.86 9.32 -19.63
C THR A 240 -7.96 8.94 -20.61
N LYS A 241 -7.66 8.09 -21.61
CA LYS A 241 -8.69 7.57 -22.54
C LYS A 241 -9.79 6.77 -21.83
N GLN A 242 -9.49 6.24 -20.65
CA GLN A 242 -10.43 5.49 -19.80
C GLN A 242 -11.20 6.41 -18.84
N GLY A 243 -11.02 7.73 -18.94
CA GLY A 243 -11.70 8.72 -18.11
C GLY A 243 -11.10 8.89 -16.71
N ALA A 244 -9.93 8.31 -16.43
CA ALA A 244 -9.28 8.49 -15.13
C ALA A 244 -8.67 9.89 -15.03
N LYS A 245 -8.84 10.56 -13.88
CA LYS A 245 -8.21 11.85 -13.61
C LYS A 245 -6.70 11.68 -13.46
N ILE A 246 -5.93 12.39 -14.29
CA ILE A 246 -4.47 12.38 -14.24
C ILE A 246 -3.99 13.15 -13.01
N GLN A 247 -3.20 12.50 -12.15
CA GLN A 247 -2.76 13.00 -10.83
C GLN A 247 -1.54 13.92 -10.95
N VAL A 248 -1.67 15.00 -11.70
CA VAL A 248 -0.55 15.90 -12.03
C VAL A 248 0.01 16.65 -10.81
N GLU A 249 -0.78 16.81 -9.76
CA GLU A 249 -0.41 17.44 -8.50
C GLU A 249 0.69 16.67 -7.74
N GLU A 250 0.83 15.38 -7.99
CA GLU A 250 1.86 14.55 -7.36
C GLU A 250 3.23 14.69 -8.03
N VAL A 251 3.32 15.36 -9.18
CA VAL A 251 4.57 15.53 -9.91
C VAL A 251 5.32 16.74 -9.34
N PRO A 252 6.52 16.55 -8.73
CA PRO A 252 7.31 17.68 -8.26
C PRO A 252 7.72 18.58 -9.42
N THR A 253 7.55 19.89 -9.27
CA THR A 253 7.88 20.86 -10.34
C THR A 253 9.34 20.82 -10.77
N SER A 254 10.25 20.52 -9.84
CA SER A 254 11.69 20.35 -10.10
C SER A 254 12.03 19.15 -10.99
N LEU A 255 11.11 18.19 -11.14
CA LEU A 255 11.29 16.98 -11.94
C LEU A 255 11.15 17.24 -13.45
N LEU A 256 10.29 18.20 -13.85
CA LEU A 256 10.07 18.53 -15.26
C LEU A 256 11.37 18.97 -15.95
N GLY A 257 12.29 19.60 -15.23
CA GLY A 257 13.60 19.98 -15.76
C GLY A 257 14.47 18.77 -16.13
N LYS A 258 14.31 17.64 -15.44
CA LYS A 258 15.23 16.50 -15.45
C LYS A 258 14.74 15.31 -16.29
N MET A 259 13.43 15.18 -16.51
CA MET A 259 12.82 14.01 -17.14
C MET A 259 12.18 14.37 -18.47
N ASP A 260 12.47 13.57 -19.50
CA ASP A 260 11.91 13.76 -20.84
C ASP A 260 10.64 12.93 -21.09
N ILE A 261 10.47 11.85 -20.33
CA ILE A 261 9.41 10.84 -20.52
C ILE A 261 8.72 10.59 -19.19
N PHE A 262 7.39 10.54 -19.23
CA PHE A 262 6.53 10.12 -18.14
C PHE A 262 5.58 9.01 -18.61
N TYR A 263 5.06 8.24 -17.67
CA TYR A 263 4.13 7.15 -17.93
C TYR A 263 2.91 7.32 -17.02
N ILE A 264 1.73 7.39 -17.63
CA ILE A 264 0.47 7.62 -16.92
C ILE A 264 -0.31 6.32 -16.95
N CYS A 265 -0.72 5.84 -15.77
CA CYS A 265 -1.59 4.67 -15.70
C CYS A 265 -2.98 5.03 -16.24
N GLU A 266 -3.45 4.27 -17.23
CA GLU A 266 -4.73 4.54 -17.88
C GLU A 266 -5.92 4.39 -16.95
N GLN A 267 -5.83 3.50 -15.96
CA GLN A 267 -6.93 3.13 -15.07
C GLN A 267 -7.09 4.08 -13.88
N CYS A 268 -6.00 4.60 -13.29
CA CYS A 268 -6.08 5.45 -12.10
C CYS A 268 -5.42 6.83 -12.24
N GLY A 269 -4.78 7.12 -13.38
CA GLY A 269 -4.12 8.39 -13.64
C GLY A 269 -2.83 8.63 -12.86
N LYS A 270 -2.31 7.62 -12.14
CA LYS A 270 -1.03 7.69 -11.43
C LYS A 270 0.12 7.88 -12.40
N ILE A 271 1.06 8.76 -12.07
CA ILE A 271 2.19 9.14 -12.92
C ILE A 271 3.47 8.47 -12.43
N TYR A 272 4.26 7.95 -13.36
CA TYR A 272 5.56 7.31 -13.13
C TYR A 272 6.62 7.89 -14.08
N TRP A 273 7.88 7.78 -13.70
CA TRP A 273 9.03 8.22 -14.50
C TRP A 273 10.27 7.38 -14.16
N ASP A 274 11.24 7.37 -15.07
CA ASP A 274 12.49 6.63 -14.92
C ASP A 274 13.50 7.47 -14.10
N GLY A 275 13.40 7.38 -12.77
CA GLY A 275 14.36 7.99 -11.84
C GLY A 275 15.35 6.98 -11.26
N SER A 276 16.32 7.48 -10.48
CA SER A 276 17.32 6.66 -9.74
C SER A 276 16.70 5.62 -8.80
N HIS A 277 15.41 5.74 -8.50
CA HIS A 277 14.64 4.74 -7.76
C HIS A 277 14.61 3.38 -8.48
N TYR A 278 14.69 3.34 -9.82
CA TYR A 278 14.75 2.09 -10.58
C TYR A 278 15.98 1.27 -10.17
N ASP A 279 17.16 1.87 -10.27
CA ASP A 279 18.42 1.22 -9.94
C ASP A 279 18.49 0.83 -8.47
N LYS A 280 18.03 1.70 -7.56
CA LYS A 280 17.95 1.38 -6.12
C LYS A 280 17.07 0.16 -5.82
N VAL A 281 15.98 -0.02 -6.56
CA VAL A 281 15.09 -1.18 -6.37
C VAL A 281 15.72 -2.45 -6.96
N ILE A 282 16.30 -2.37 -8.16
CA ILE A 282 16.94 -3.52 -8.82
C ILE A 282 18.20 -3.98 -8.06
N PHE A 283 19.09 -3.06 -7.71
CA PHE A 283 20.36 -3.36 -7.04
C PHE A 283 20.26 -3.44 -5.52
N GLY A 284 19.13 -3.03 -4.94
CA GLY A 284 18.84 -3.19 -3.52
C GLY A 284 17.89 -4.34 -3.29
N ARG A 285 16.60 -4.03 -3.12
CA ARG A 285 15.58 -4.98 -2.66
C ARG A 285 15.37 -6.19 -3.60
N LEU A 286 15.56 -6.02 -4.91
CA LEU A 286 15.35 -7.08 -5.90
C LEU A 286 16.67 -7.73 -6.36
N GLN A 287 17.78 -7.46 -5.67
CA GLN A 287 19.06 -8.06 -5.98
C GLN A 287 18.98 -9.58 -5.79
N GLY A 288 19.37 -10.34 -6.82
CA GLY A 288 19.29 -11.81 -6.80
C GLY A 288 17.88 -12.39 -7.00
N ILE A 289 16.86 -11.54 -7.13
CA ILE A 289 15.49 -11.93 -7.49
C ILE A 289 15.23 -11.77 -8.98
N VAL A 290 15.74 -10.68 -9.57
CA VAL A 290 15.52 -10.35 -10.99
C VAL A 290 16.63 -10.96 -11.84
N LEU A 291 16.25 -11.76 -12.84
CA LEU A 291 17.13 -12.32 -13.87
C LEU A 291 17.32 -11.36 -15.06
#